data_AF-A0A255DA58-F1
#
_entry.id   AF-A0A255DA58-F1
#
_cell.length_a   1.000
_cell.length_b   1.000
_cell.length_c   1.000
_cell.angle_alpha   90.00
_cell.angle_beta   90.00
_cell.angle_gamma   90.00
#
_symmetry.space_group_name_H-M   'P 1'
#
loop_
_entity.id
_entity.type
_entity.pdbx_description
1 polymer ?
#
loop_
_entity_poly.entity_id
_entity_poly.type
_entity_poly.pdbx_seq_one_letter_code
_entity_poly.pdbx_strand_id
1 'polypeptide(L)'
;MTAHAESMYIAGAPTQLNRRFPRNPLKRNSHPNDAAQARRFSELMQAEIDDLEELIAVAQLRWENRLDAGWGASRTPEPVLRLREKLREVQRLQDALQARFGVD
;
A
#
# COMPACT_ATOMS: atom_id res chain seq x y z
N MET A 1 -37.51 -54.66 34.86
CA MET A 1 -38.51 -53.87 34.10
C MET A 1 -38.44 -52.44 34.60
N THR A 2 -38.57 -51.47 33.67
CA THR A 2 -38.50 -49.99 33.78
C THR A 2 -37.09 -49.42 34.08
N ALA A 3 -36.57 -48.34 33.47
CA ALA A 3 -37.10 -47.37 32.50
C ALA A 3 -35.98 -46.74 31.64
N HIS A 4 -36.40 -46.29 30.46
CA HIS A 4 -35.88 -45.24 29.55
C HIS A 4 -34.72 -44.33 29.99
N ALA A 5 -33.79 -44.10 29.06
CA ALA A 5 -33.51 -42.74 28.54
C ALA A 5 -32.64 -42.82 27.27
N GLU A 6 -33.28 -42.68 26.11
CA GLU A 6 -32.63 -42.25 24.88
C GLU A 6 -32.17 -40.80 25.08
N SER A 7 -30.85 -40.59 25.21
CA SER A 7 -30.29 -39.25 25.14
C SER A 7 -30.06 -38.90 23.68
N MET A 8 -31.10 -38.37 23.04
CA MET A 8 -31.06 -37.67 21.75
C MET A 8 -30.06 -36.51 21.86
N TYR A 9 -28.81 -36.72 21.45
CA TYR A 9 -27.88 -35.63 21.21
C TYR A 9 -28.34 -34.88 19.96
N ILE A 10 -29.10 -33.80 20.17
CA ILE A 10 -29.36 -32.80 19.13
C ILE A 10 -27.99 -32.18 18.82
N ALA A 11 -27.41 -32.60 17.69
CA ALA A 11 -26.27 -31.92 17.09
C ALA A 11 -26.71 -30.49 16.78
N GLY A 12 -26.27 -29.54 17.60
CA GLY A 12 -26.44 -28.11 17.34
C GLY A 12 -25.83 -27.79 15.98
N ALA A 13 -26.66 -27.31 15.06
CA ALA A 13 -26.20 -26.88 13.75
C ALA A 13 -25.07 -25.84 13.88
N PRO A 14 -24.02 -25.91 13.04
CA PRO A 14 -22.94 -24.92 13.09
C PRO A 14 -23.54 -23.55 12.79
N THR A 15 -23.45 -22.64 13.76
CA THR A 15 -23.87 -21.25 13.58
C THR A 15 -23.01 -20.65 12.48
N GLN A 16 -23.59 -20.41 11.31
CA GLN A 16 -22.88 -19.69 10.27
C GLN A 16 -22.58 -18.28 10.77
N LEU A 17 -21.31 -17.99 11.03
CA LEU A 17 -20.78 -16.64 11.23
C LEU A 17 -20.79 -15.87 9.90
N ASN A 18 -21.92 -15.84 9.21
CA ASN A 18 -22.11 -15.04 8.01
C ASN A 18 -22.77 -13.71 8.35
N ARG A 19 -22.31 -13.05 9.43
CA ARG A 19 -22.62 -11.65 9.68
C ARG A 19 -21.70 -10.81 8.79
N ARG A 20 -22.02 -10.78 7.49
CA ARG A 20 -21.49 -9.75 6.61
C ARG A 20 -22.17 -8.45 7.03
N PHE A 21 -21.55 -7.73 7.97
CA PHE A 21 -21.99 -6.40 8.32
C PHE A 21 -22.01 -5.57 7.03
N PRO A 22 -23.14 -4.93 6.67
CA PRO A 22 -23.15 -4.01 5.56
C PRO A 22 -22.19 -2.87 5.91
N ARG A 23 -21.00 -2.86 5.27
CA ARG A 23 -20.13 -1.69 5.32
C ARG A 23 -20.82 -0.64 4.47
N ASN A 24 -21.50 0.30 5.10
CA ASN A 24 -21.99 1.49 4.42
C ASN A 24 -20.77 2.22 3.83
N PRO A 25 -20.65 2.38 2.50
CA PRO A 25 -19.51 3.07 1.88
C PRO A 25 -19.57 4.59 2.05
N LEU A 26 -20.62 5.12 2.69
CA LEU A 26 -20.80 6.54 2.91
C LEU A 26 -20.18 6.98 4.24
N LYS A 27 -19.07 7.73 4.13
CA LYS A 27 -18.42 8.54 5.18
C LYS A 27 -18.25 7.82 6.52
N ARG A 28 -17.30 6.89 6.60
CA ARG A 28 -16.64 6.67 7.89
C ARG A 28 -15.89 7.96 8.22
N ASN A 29 -16.32 8.66 9.26
CA ASN A 29 -15.51 9.70 9.87
C ASN A 29 -14.17 9.06 10.21
N SER A 30 -13.07 9.56 9.62
CA SER A 30 -11.72 9.06 9.91
C SER A 30 -11.51 9.13 11.42
N HIS A 31 -11.21 7.99 12.04
CA HIS A 31 -10.92 7.97 13.46
C HIS A 31 -9.65 8.80 13.70
N PRO A 32 -9.48 9.51 14.83
CA PRO A 32 -8.26 10.27 15.10
C PRO A 32 -6.96 9.45 14.95
N ASN A 33 -7.04 8.15 15.22
CA ASN A 33 -5.94 7.20 14.97
C ASN A 33 -5.63 7.05 13.47
N ASP A 34 -6.63 6.98 12.59
CA ASP A 34 -6.42 6.88 11.15
C ASP A 34 -5.68 8.12 10.62
N ALA A 35 -6.00 9.31 11.14
CA ALA A 35 -5.30 10.55 10.80
C ALA A 35 -3.84 10.56 11.33
N ALA A 36 -3.61 10.04 12.53
CA ALA A 36 -2.24 9.91 13.07
C ALA A 36 -1.41 8.91 12.27
N GLN A 37 -1.99 7.79 11.86
CA GLN A 37 -1.35 6.80 10.98
C GLN A 37 -1.07 7.40 9.60
N ALA A 38 -2.03 8.13 9.02
CA ALA A 38 -1.86 8.80 7.73
C ALA A 38 -0.69 9.79 7.74
N ARG A 39 -0.48 10.55 8.82
CA ARG A 39 0.71 11.40 9.00
C ARG A 39 2.01 10.60 8.94
N ARG A 40 2.09 9.50 9.69
CA ARG A 40 3.28 8.63 9.66
C ARG A 40 3.55 8.03 8.29
N PHE A 41 2.50 7.62 7.57
CA PHE A 41 2.66 7.12 6.21
C PHE A 41 3.08 8.24 5.24
N SER A 42 2.59 9.46 5.40
CA SER A 42 3.04 10.61 4.59
C SER A 42 4.53 10.90 4.80
N GLU A 43 4.99 10.93 6.06
CA GLU A 43 6.42 11.08 6.41
C GLU A 43 7.27 10.00 5.73
N LEU A 44 6.82 8.74 5.75
CA LEU A 44 7.52 7.63 5.11
C LEU A 44 7.52 7.74 3.57
N MET A 45 6.40 8.16 2.97
CA MET A 45 6.31 8.35 1.52
C MET A 45 7.23 9.48 1.05
N GLN A 46 7.33 10.57 1.83
CA GLN A 46 8.25 11.65 1.50
C GLN A 46 9.70 11.19 1.54
N ALA A 47 10.10 10.47 2.59
CA ALA A 47 11.45 9.90 2.67
C ALA A 47 11.75 8.96 1.49
N GLU A 48 10.79 8.11 1.11
CA GLU A 48 10.95 7.22 -0.05
C GLU A 48 11.03 8.00 -1.37
N ILE A 49 10.31 9.12 -1.51
CA ILE A 49 10.42 10.01 -2.67
C ILE A 49 11.82 10.60 -2.76
N ASP A 50 12.33 11.15 -1.67
CA ASP A 50 13.67 11.75 -1.60
C ASP A 50 14.74 10.71 -1.98
N ASP A 51 14.65 9.50 -1.42
CA ASP A 51 15.56 8.39 -1.74
C ASP A 51 15.47 7.97 -3.23
N LEU A 52 14.26 7.90 -3.79
CA LEU A 52 14.07 7.54 -5.20
C LEU A 52 14.62 8.62 -6.14
N GLU A 53 14.46 9.89 -5.81
CA GLU A 53 15.03 11.00 -6.57
C GLU A 53 16.55 10.95 -6.58
N GLU A 54 17.19 10.69 -5.44
CA GLU A 54 18.63 10.51 -5.35
C GLU A 54 19.10 9.31 -6.20
N LEU A 55 18.45 8.15 -6.07
CA LEU A 55 18.79 6.96 -6.83
C LEU A 55 18.65 7.18 -8.35
N ILE A 56 17.61 7.91 -8.76
CA ILE A 56 17.39 8.29 -10.16
C ILE A 56 18.53 9.19 -10.65
N ALA A 57 18.91 10.22 -9.88
CA ALA A 57 19.98 11.14 -10.24
C ALA A 57 21.32 10.41 -10.39
N VAL A 58 21.68 9.56 -9.42
CA VAL A 58 22.90 8.74 -9.48
C VAL A 58 22.90 7.81 -10.68
N ALA A 59 21.77 7.16 -10.98
CA ALA A 59 21.65 6.25 -12.10
C ALA A 59 21.73 6.97 -13.46
N GLN A 60 21.15 8.17 -13.57
CA GLN A 60 21.24 9.02 -14.75
C GLN A 60 22.67 9.47 -14.99
N LEU A 61 23.34 10.03 -13.98
CA LEU A 61 24.73 10.48 -14.08
C LEU A 61 25.67 9.33 -14.51
N ARG A 62 25.50 8.15 -13.92
CA ARG A 62 26.28 6.95 -14.32
C ARG A 62 26.02 6.51 -15.75
N TRP A 63 24.81 6.72 -16.27
CA TRP A 63 24.49 6.39 -17.65
C TRP A 63 25.07 7.42 -18.62
N GLU A 64 24.93 8.71 -18.33
CA GLU A 64 25.52 9.81 -19.10
C GLU A 64 27.04 9.67 -19.21
N ASN A 65 27.72 9.43 -18.09
CA ASN A 65 29.17 9.17 -18.10
C ASN A 65 29.57 7.98 -18.98
N ARG A 66 28.72 6.94 -19.10
CA ARG A 66 28.97 5.81 -19.99
C ARG A 66 28.72 6.16 -21.45
N LEU A 67 27.74 7.00 -21.75
CA LEU A 67 27.50 7.51 -23.09
C LEU A 67 28.68 8.35 -23.57
N ASP A 68 29.17 9.27 -22.74
CA ASP A 68 30.32 10.13 -23.04
C ASP A 68 31.59 9.31 -23.29
N ALA A 69 31.76 8.21 -22.56
CA ALA A 69 32.87 7.28 -22.75
C ALA A 69 32.70 6.32 -23.94
N GLY A 70 31.55 6.36 -24.64
CA GLY A 70 31.27 5.51 -25.81
C GLY A 70 30.79 4.08 -25.49
N TRP A 71 30.48 3.78 -24.23
CA TRP A 71 30.11 2.43 -23.75
C TRP A 71 28.61 2.30 -23.39
N GLY A 72 27.81 3.34 -23.58
CA GLY A 72 26.39 3.39 -23.19
C GLY A 72 25.42 3.08 -24.32
N ALA A 73 24.29 2.46 -23.99
CA ALA A 73 23.15 2.35 -24.91
C ALA A 73 22.47 3.72 -25.07
N SER A 74 22.08 4.08 -26.29
CA SER A 74 21.44 5.36 -26.62
C SER A 74 20.07 5.56 -25.96
N ARG A 75 19.39 4.47 -25.61
CA ARG A 75 18.12 4.49 -24.88
C ARG A 75 18.36 4.48 -23.38
N THR A 76 17.50 5.20 -22.65
CA THR A 76 17.42 5.15 -21.18
C THR A 76 17.42 3.72 -20.66
N PRO A 77 18.34 3.35 -19.75
CA PRO A 77 18.42 2.02 -19.19
C PRO A 77 17.17 1.65 -18.40
N GLU A 78 16.78 0.38 -18.50
CA GLU A 78 15.63 -0.17 -17.78
C GLU A 78 15.62 0.11 -16.26
N PRO A 79 16.76 0.07 -15.53
CA PRO A 79 16.77 0.45 -14.12
C PRO A 79 16.30 1.90 -13.85
N VAL A 80 16.67 2.86 -14.72
CA VAL A 80 16.24 4.26 -14.59
C VAL A 80 14.74 4.38 -14.84
N LEU A 81 14.21 3.63 -15.82
CA LEU A 81 12.78 3.60 -16.11
C LEU A 81 11.98 3.04 -14.94
N ARG A 82 12.42 1.92 -14.35
CA ARG A 82 11.77 1.31 -13.19
C ARG A 82 11.79 2.20 -11.96
N LEU A 83 12.89 2.91 -11.70
CA LEU A 83 12.94 3.88 -10.60
C LEU A 83 11.93 5.02 -10.82
N ARG A 84 11.83 5.57 -12.04
CA ARG A 84 10.84 6.61 -12.38
C ARG A 84 9.40 6.11 -12.31
N GLU A 85 9.13 4.84 -12.61
CA GLU A 85 7.82 4.23 -12.40
C GLU A 85 7.48 4.12 -10.91
N LYS A 86 8.43 3.66 -10.10
CA LYS A 86 8.25 3.57 -8.66
C LYS A 86 8.01 4.94 -8.03
N LEU A 87 8.77 5.97 -8.44
CA LEU A 87 8.57 7.35 -7.97
C LEU A 87 7.14 7.83 -8.25
N ARG A 88 6.64 7.65 -9.47
CA ARG A 88 5.27 8.03 -9.85
C ARG A 88 4.22 7.30 -9.02
N GLU A 89 4.45 6.03 -8.72
CA GLU A 89 3.52 5.24 -7.90
C GLU A 89 3.49 5.74 -6.45
N VAL A 90 4.65 6.05 -5.85
CA VAL A 90 4.71 6.59 -4.48
C VAL A 90 4.05 7.96 -4.40
N GLN A 91 4.30 8.85 -5.36
CA GLN A 91 3.62 10.15 -5.48
C GLN A 91 2.10 9.98 -5.55
N ARG A 92 1.61 9.07 -6.40
CA ARG A 92 0.18 8.77 -6.52
C ARG A 92 -0.43 8.27 -5.20
N LEU A 93 0.32 7.46 -4.44
CA LEU A 93 -0.13 6.98 -3.13
C LEU A 93 -0.16 8.11 -2.10
N GLN A 94 0.82 9.02 -2.13
CA GLN A 94 0.87 10.19 -1.26
C GLN A 94 -0.31 11.14 -1.55
N ASP A 95 -0.55 11.46 -2.82
CA ASP A 95 -1.69 12.27 -3.25
C ASP A 95 -3.02 11.68 -2.77
N ALA A 96 -3.18 10.36 -2.92
CA ALA A 96 -4.39 9.66 -2.48
C ALA A 96 -4.55 9.69 -0.95
N LEU A 97 -3.45 9.63 -0.21
CA LEU A 97 -3.44 9.70 1.24
C LEU A 97 -3.80 11.12 1.72
N GLN A 98 -3.20 12.15 1.12
CA GLN A 98 -3.48 13.56 1.38
C GLN A 98 -4.94 13.90 1.05
N ALA A 99 -5.43 13.51 -0.12
CA ALA A 99 -6.82 13.75 -0.52
C ALA A 99 -7.84 13.14 0.45
N ARG A 100 -7.50 12.02 1.09
CA ARG A 100 -8.40 11.31 2.00
C ARG A 100 -8.34 11.83 3.45
N PHE A 101 -7.18 12.29 3.91
CA PHE A 101 -6.95 12.59 5.32
C PHE A 101 -6.51 14.04 5.59
N GLY A 102 -6.32 14.88 4.57
CA GLY A 102 -5.87 16.27 4.71
C GLY A 102 -4.48 16.38 5.35
N VAL A 103 -3.60 15.47 4.95
CA VAL A 103 -2.23 15.39 5.47
C VAL A 103 -1.33 16.26 4.60
N ASP A 104 -0.99 17.45 5.08
CA ASP A 104 0.04 18.32 4.51
C ASP A 104 1.41 18.02 5.15
#